data_AF-A0AAE8SXS2-F1
#
_entry.id   AF-A0AAE8SXS2-F1
#
_cell.length_a   1.000
_cell.length_b   1.000
_cell.length_c   1.000
_cell.angle_alpha   90.00
_cell.angle_beta   90.00
_cell.angle_gamma   90.00
#
_symmetry.space_group_name_H-M   'P 1'
#
loop_
_entity.id
_entity.type
_entity.pdbx_description
1 polymer ?
#
loop_
_entity_poly.entity_id
_entity_poly.type
_entity_poly.pdbx_seq_one_letter_code
_entity_poly.pdbx_strand_id
1 'polypeptide(L)'
;MPVTPKARRSTRSRDTKKTIVATGPKAKRSSSKSKPNSNGNGARPTPGGTRKRKTAGDGTSREDREPELLTPSSETSQTTNDFYAHIEEASSASSRWDTDSMLGAMLEELTDETSDPLDPESCTPDEATHLRHMLRRLGPQDFCRVTVDEGRYTAKKLLTAFRVRPPPFLEGAPDEAYYSIISAAIERELSKRAKLTQYNSFADAIELIRRSKNIVVVTGAGISTSLGIPDFRSSGTGLYSKLEQSGLVSQPEDVFEITQFRDDPAIFYSVAKDIIAPMNRFTPTHAFIALLQEKGKLLTNYTQNIDNLEAVAGVRPDKLIQCHGSFATATCLECQYKADLDEIIHDVKVGNPPPCPACTKRIAGAQAPRKRKRRSGKNKKRRRTFPGDDSESESEFDVPVAGIMKPDITFYGEEVPDAFSTRLTEHDRDIVDLVIVIGTSLTVHPVSEIVRFLPPNVPQINISKTPINHMNFDIDLMGHCDVVVAELCRGLGWTFKHKMIPEGQVVQVTRTPGFVSRYDFTDATPA
;
A
#
# COMPACT_ATOMS: atom_id res chain seq x y z
N MET A 1 2.47 -19.70 -51.44
CA MET A 1 2.00 -20.43 -52.64
C MET A 1 2.19 -21.92 -52.38
N PRO A 2 1.23 -22.83 -52.67
CA PRO A 2 -0.20 -22.64 -52.99
C PRO A 2 -1.07 -22.62 -51.69
N VAL A 3 -2.33 -22.18 -51.57
CA VAL A 3 -3.45 -21.75 -52.46
C VAL A 3 -4.66 -22.72 -52.43
N THR A 4 -5.62 -22.41 -51.53
CA THR A 4 -7.11 -22.55 -51.66
C THR A 4 -7.76 -23.96 -51.65
N PRO A 5 -9.12 -24.10 -51.54
CA PRO A 5 -10.18 -23.07 -51.42
C PRO A 5 -11.19 -23.19 -50.25
N LYS A 6 -11.99 -22.13 -50.14
CA LYS A 6 -13.12 -21.91 -49.21
C LYS A 6 -14.36 -22.75 -49.56
N ALA A 7 -15.19 -23.07 -48.56
CA ALA A 7 -16.62 -23.35 -48.76
C ALA A 7 -17.48 -22.30 -48.03
N ARG A 8 -18.21 -21.49 -48.79
CA ARG A 8 -19.31 -20.63 -48.29
C ARG A 8 -20.61 -21.43 -48.35
N ARG A 9 -21.44 -21.37 -47.30
CA ARG A 9 -22.88 -21.54 -47.48
C ARG A 9 -23.66 -20.69 -46.47
N SER A 10 -24.50 -19.81 -46.98
CA SER A 10 -25.43 -19.00 -46.21
C SER A 10 -26.81 -19.63 -46.22
N THR A 11 -27.48 -19.66 -45.08
CA THR A 11 -28.94 -19.83 -45.01
C THR A 11 -29.51 -18.93 -43.91
N ARG A 12 -30.30 -17.92 -44.31
CA ARG A 12 -31.14 -17.12 -43.42
C ARG A 12 -32.15 -18.02 -42.70
N SER A 13 -32.46 -17.73 -41.45
CA SER A 13 -33.76 -18.11 -40.86
C SER A 13 -34.20 -17.19 -39.72
N ARG A 14 -35.20 -16.36 -40.04
CA ARG A 14 -36.33 -15.94 -39.21
C ARG A 14 -36.07 -15.11 -37.94
N ASP A 15 -36.36 -13.83 -38.07
CA ASP A 15 -36.84 -12.97 -36.99
C ASP A 15 -38.07 -13.57 -36.28
N THR A 16 -38.08 -13.50 -34.94
CA THR A 16 -39.31 -13.49 -34.15
C THR A 16 -39.25 -12.32 -33.17
N LYS A 17 -39.95 -11.23 -33.49
CA LYS A 17 -40.19 -10.13 -32.56
C LYS A 17 -40.96 -10.65 -31.34
N LYS A 18 -40.44 -10.44 -30.12
CA LYS A 18 -41.22 -10.52 -28.89
C LYS A 18 -41.36 -9.14 -28.27
N THR A 19 -42.58 -8.63 -28.30
CA THR A 19 -43.02 -7.42 -27.62
C THR A 19 -42.92 -7.60 -26.11
N ILE A 20 -42.32 -6.65 -25.40
CA ILE A 20 -42.50 -6.51 -23.95
C ILE A 20 -43.01 -5.08 -23.67
N VAL A 21 -44.05 -5.02 -22.85
CA VAL A 21 -44.86 -3.83 -22.60
C VAL A 21 -44.29 -3.05 -21.41
N ALA A 22 -44.23 -1.72 -21.53
CA ALA A 22 -43.90 -0.84 -20.42
C ALA A 22 -45.15 -0.50 -19.60
N THR A 23 -45.13 -0.76 -18.29
CA THR A 23 -46.13 -0.25 -17.34
C THR A 23 -45.50 0.08 -15.98
N GLY A 24 -45.51 1.36 -15.63
CA GLY A 24 -45.75 1.84 -14.27
C GLY A 24 -46.90 2.87 -14.34
N PRO A 25 -47.18 3.67 -13.29
CA PRO A 25 -46.79 3.54 -11.88
C PRO A 25 -48.03 3.57 -10.94
N LYS A 26 -47.84 3.34 -9.62
CA LYS A 26 -48.71 3.69 -8.47
C LYS A 26 -48.15 3.02 -7.19
N ALA A 27 -48.41 3.45 -5.95
CA ALA A 27 -48.63 4.78 -5.36
C ALA A 27 -48.62 4.64 -3.81
N LYS A 28 -48.12 5.66 -3.10
CA LYS A 28 -48.34 6.03 -1.68
C LYS A 28 -48.90 4.97 -0.69
N ARG A 29 -48.18 4.76 0.42
CA ARG A 29 -48.85 4.60 1.73
C ARG A 29 -48.04 5.24 2.86
N SER A 30 -48.70 6.15 3.56
CA SER A 30 -48.21 6.86 4.75
C SER A 30 -48.81 6.27 6.01
N SER A 31 -48.04 6.16 7.09
CA SER A 31 -48.59 5.96 8.44
C SER A 31 -47.73 6.64 9.50
N SER A 32 -48.20 7.80 9.94
CA SER A 32 -47.78 8.43 11.19
C SER A 32 -48.32 7.65 12.39
N LYS A 33 -47.58 7.63 13.51
CA LYS A 33 -48.17 7.51 14.84
C LYS A 33 -47.31 8.23 15.88
N SER A 34 -47.99 8.97 16.74
CA SER A 34 -47.45 9.92 17.72
C SER A 34 -47.27 9.30 19.11
N LYS A 35 -46.58 10.05 19.98
CA LYS A 35 -46.34 9.80 21.42
C LYS A 35 -47.63 9.44 22.21
N PRO A 36 -47.46 8.97 23.46
CA PRO A 36 -47.73 9.91 24.56
C PRO A 36 -46.52 10.14 25.49
N ASN A 37 -46.65 11.16 26.33
CA ASN A 37 -45.64 11.73 27.22
C ASN A 37 -46.15 11.63 28.67
N SER A 38 -45.30 11.35 29.66
CA SER A 38 -45.64 11.58 31.07
C SER A 38 -44.40 11.91 31.91
N ASN A 39 -44.38 13.11 32.48
CA ASN A 39 -43.33 13.63 33.36
C ASN A 39 -43.34 12.95 34.75
N GLY A 40 -42.22 13.03 35.48
CA GLY A 40 -42.17 12.73 36.92
C GLY A 40 -40.82 13.07 37.56
N ASN A 41 -40.73 14.21 38.26
CA ASN A 41 -39.55 14.65 39.00
C ASN A 41 -39.34 13.88 40.33
N GLY A 42 -38.12 13.91 40.87
CA GLY A 42 -37.82 13.60 42.29
C GLY A 42 -36.47 12.88 42.48
N ALA A 43 -35.35 13.58 42.63
CA ALA A 43 -34.85 14.19 43.88
C ALA A 43 -34.29 13.19 44.92
N ARG A 44 -32.96 13.27 45.13
CA ARG A 44 -32.21 12.79 46.32
C ARG A 44 -32.72 13.53 47.58
N PRO A 45 -32.58 12.99 48.81
CA PRO A 45 -31.26 12.90 49.46
C PRO A 45 -31.04 11.70 50.42
N THR A 46 -29.88 11.74 51.10
CA THR A 46 -29.35 10.83 52.15
C THR A 46 -30.13 10.88 53.47
N PRO A 47 -29.94 9.92 54.40
CA PRO A 47 -28.89 9.98 55.45
C PRO A 47 -28.06 8.68 55.54
N GLY A 48 -26.96 8.54 56.28
CA GLY A 48 -26.49 9.23 57.50
C GLY A 48 -26.67 8.32 58.73
N GLY A 49 -25.66 7.53 59.10
CA GLY A 49 -25.80 6.44 60.10
C GLY A 49 -25.38 6.79 61.54
N THR A 50 -25.39 5.82 62.47
CA THR A 50 -24.47 5.77 63.65
C THR A 50 -24.60 4.50 64.54
N ARG A 51 -23.43 3.99 64.99
CA ARG A 51 -23.07 3.45 66.34
C ARG A 51 -23.66 2.16 66.97
N LYS A 52 -22.69 1.26 67.29
CA LYS A 52 -22.50 0.46 68.54
C LYS A 52 -23.53 -0.68 68.79
N ARG A 53 -23.24 -1.75 69.57
CA ARG A 53 -22.21 -2.02 70.60
C ARG A 53 -21.86 -3.54 70.70
N LYS A 54 -20.79 -3.87 71.44
CA LYS A 54 -20.21 -5.23 71.62
C LYS A 54 -21.03 -6.19 72.51
N THR A 55 -20.89 -7.49 72.25
CA THR A 55 -20.85 -8.59 73.26
C THR A 55 -19.54 -9.42 73.12
N ALA A 56 -19.38 -10.57 73.78
CA ALA A 56 -18.07 -11.21 74.05
C ALA A 56 -18.10 -12.76 74.23
N GLY A 57 -16.93 -13.40 74.04
CA GLY A 57 -16.61 -14.81 74.37
C GLY A 57 -16.96 -15.85 73.28
N ASP A 58 -16.26 -16.97 73.10
CA ASP A 58 -14.96 -17.48 73.64
C ASP A 58 -14.50 -18.69 72.75
N GLY A 59 -13.25 -19.15 72.83
CA GLY A 59 -12.85 -20.50 72.35
C GLY A 59 -11.96 -20.63 71.09
N THR A 60 -10.66 -20.36 71.24
CA THR A 60 -9.50 -21.05 70.61
C THR A 60 -9.62 -21.84 69.28
N SER A 61 -8.87 -21.46 68.23
CA SER A 61 -7.56 -22.11 67.89
C SER A 61 -7.00 -21.73 66.50
N ARG A 62 -5.66 -21.57 66.45
CA ARG A 62 -4.71 -21.66 65.30
C ARG A 62 -4.95 -20.86 63.99
N GLU A 63 -4.12 -19.84 63.84
CA GLU A 63 -3.20 -19.59 62.71
C GLU A 63 -3.71 -19.83 61.28
N ASP A 64 -4.03 -18.73 60.59
CA ASP A 64 -3.45 -18.38 59.29
C ASP A 64 -3.42 -16.84 59.17
N ARG A 65 -2.27 -16.25 58.82
CA ARG A 65 -2.15 -14.80 58.59
C ARG A 65 -2.24 -14.53 57.09
N GLU A 66 -3.27 -13.80 56.67
CA GLU A 66 -3.27 -13.12 55.37
C GLU A 66 -2.06 -12.18 55.28
N PRO A 67 -1.27 -12.19 54.19
CA PRO A 67 -0.32 -11.12 53.92
C PRO A 67 -1.07 -9.86 53.49
N GLU A 68 -0.76 -8.73 54.14
CA GLU A 68 -1.38 -7.43 53.88
C GLU A 68 -1.15 -6.98 52.42
N LEU A 69 -2.14 -6.27 51.84
CA LEU A 69 -1.94 -5.54 50.59
C LEU A 69 -0.87 -4.46 50.82
N LEU A 70 0.33 -4.69 50.29
CA LEU A 70 1.37 -3.68 50.19
C LEU A 70 0.92 -2.59 49.20
N THR A 71 0.68 -1.39 49.72
CA THR A 71 0.59 -0.17 48.90
C THR A 71 1.93 0.09 48.22
N PRO A 72 1.97 0.53 46.95
CA PRO A 72 3.24 0.83 46.27
C PRO A 72 4.03 1.90 47.02
N SER A 73 5.31 1.63 47.29
CA SER A 73 6.25 2.61 47.79
C SER A 73 6.52 3.69 46.74
N SER A 74 6.25 4.95 47.11
CA SER A 74 6.21 6.08 46.18
C SER A 74 7.58 6.70 45.91
N GLU A 75 8.40 6.07 45.07
CA GLU A 75 9.56 6.69 44.41
C GLU A 75 9.67 6.23 42.93
N THR A 76 8.60 6.41 42.13
CA THR A 76 8.74 6.34 40.66
C THR A 76 9.47 7.58 40.15
N SER A 77 10.56 7.37 39.43
CA SER A 77 11.31 8.43 38.75
C SER A 77 10.45 9.09 37.68
N GLN A 78 10.69 10.36 37.37
CA GLN A 78 9.90 11.08 36.36
C GLN A 78 9.91 10.37 35.01
N THR A 79 11.06 9.77 34.62
CA THR A 79 11.21 8.94 33.42
C THR A 79 10.33 7.68 33.40
N THR A 80 10.08 7.04 34.54
CA THR A 80 9.13 5.90 34.61
C THR A 80 7.68 6.34 34.42
N ASN A 81 7.29 7.50 34.97
CA ASN A 81 5.95 8.05 34.75
C ASN A 81 5.75 8.48 33.29
N ASP A 82 6.75 9.13 32.69
CA ASP A 82 6.73 9.54 31.28
C ASP A 82 6.67 8.31 30.34
N PHE A 83 7.41 7.24 30.64
CA PHE A 83 7.34 5.96 29.93
C PHE A 83 5.94 5.35 29.95
N TYR A 84 5.30 5.30 31.12
CA TYR A 84 3.94 4.79 31.26
C TYR A 84 2.89 5.69 30.59
N ALA A 85 3.10 7.02 30.56
CA ALA A 85 2.24 7.95 29.84
C ALA A 85 2.29 7.75 28.32
N HIS A 86 3.48 7.60 27.72
CA HIS A 86 3.62 7.25 26.31
C HIS A 86 2.94 5.90 25.98
N ILE A 87 3.08 4.92 26.87
CA ILE A 87 2.40 3.62 26.76
C ILE A 87 0.87 3.72 26.84
N GLU A 88 0.31 4.66 27.62
CA GLU A 88 -1.14 4.92 27.61
C GLU A 88 -1.58 5.57 26.29
N GLU A 89 -0.83 6.55 25.79
CA GLU A 89 -1.11 7.24 24.54
C GLU A 89 -1.09 6.26 23.34
N ALA A 90 -0.07 5.39 23.30
CA ALA A 90 0.07 4.24 22.39
C ALA A 90 -1.11 3.26 22.40
N SER A 91 -1.76 3.09 23.56
CA SER A 91 -2.93 2.22 23.70
C SER A 91 -4.22 2.84 23.15
N SER A 92 -4.23 4.17 22.98
CA SER A 92 -5.39 4.90 22.50
C SER A 92 -5.50 4.80 20.97
N ALA A 93 -6.68 4.44 20.46
CA ALA A 93 -6.89 4.34 19.01
C ALA A 93 -6.95 5.72 18.29
N SER A 94 -6.68 6.83 19.00
CA SER A 94 -7.01 8.20 18.60
C SER A 94 -5.81 9.06 18.22
N SER A 95 -4.60 8.75 18.69
CA SER A 95 -3.34 9.44 18.34
C SER A 95 -2.62 8.77 17.16
N ARG A 96 -3.38 8.09 16.29
CA ARG A 96 -2.80 7.15 15.32
C ARG A 96 -1.91 7.78 14.25
N TRP A 97 -2.00 9.09 14.03
CA TRP A 97 -1.19 9.89 13.10
C TRP A 97 -0.64 11.13 13.83
N ASP A 98 0.58 11.54 13.45
CA ASP A 98 1.35 12.77 13.79
C ASP A 98 2.46 12.72 14.86
N THR A 99 2.58 11.68 15.68
CA THR A 99 3.79 11.50 16.51
C THR A 99 4.73 10.43 15.97
N ASP A 100 5.98 10.85 15.75
CA ASP A 100 7.22 10.07 15.71
C ASP A 100 8.01 9.94 14.38
N SER A 101 8.22 11.06 13.67
CA SER A 101 9.10 11.09 12.49
C SER A 101 10.61 10.99 12.80
N MET A 102 11.06 11.09 14.07
CA MET A 102 12.49 11.03 14.42
C MET A 102 12.88 9.71 15.11
N LEU A 103 12.17 9.28 16.16
CA LEU A 103 12.48 8.03 16.83
C LEU A 103 12.04 6.84 15.96
N GLY A 104 10.99 6.99 15.16
CA GLY A 104 10.57 6.03 14.14
C GLY A 104 11.62 5.81 13.04
N ALA A 105 12.27 6.87 12.57
CA ALA A 105 13.39 6.78 11.63
C ALA A 105 14.63 6.14 12.28
N MET A 106 14.96 6.53 13.52
CA MET A 106 16.03 5.92 14.30
C MET A 106 15.77 4.42 14.56
N LEU A 107 14.51 4.02 14.78
CA LEU A 107 14.08 2.63 14.90
C LEU A 107 14.19 1.83 13.61
N GLU A 108 14.20 2.49 12.44
CA GLU A 108 14.42 1.86 11.14
C GLU A 108 15.92 1.60 10.91
N GLU A 109 16.80 2.55 11.28
CA GLU A 109 18.26 2.34 11.32
C GLU A 109 18.68 1.25 12.31
N LEU A 110 17.97 1.12 13.43
CA LEU A 110 18.22 0.11 14.48
C LEU A 110 17.54 -1.24 14.19
N THR A 111 16.84 -1.43 13.07
CA THR A 111 16.21 -2.74 12.77
C THR A 111 17.25 -3.76 12.35
N ASP A 112 17.46 -4.80 13.17
CA ASP A 112 18.39 -5.89 12.89
C ASP A 112 17.62 -7.23 12.80
N GLU A 113 17.71 -7.89 11.65
CA GLU A 113 17.11 -9.22 11.40
C GLU A 113 17.97 -10.35 11.96
N THR A 114 19.23 -10.07 12.32
CA THR A 114 20.19 -11.03 12.87
C THR A 114 20.37 -10.83 14.36
N SER A 115 19.43 -11.38 15.14
CA SER A 115 19.66 -11.69 16.55
C SER A 115 20.89 -12.60 16.66
N ASP A 116 22.00 -12.13 17.23
CA ASP A 116 23.17 -12.98 17.44
C ASP A 116 22.78 -14.14 18.38
N PRO A 117 22.83 -15.41 17.93
CA PRO A 117 22.45 -16.55 18.76
C PRO A 117 23.40 -16.81 19.93
N LEU A 118 24.55 -16.12 19.98
CA LEU A 118 25.59 -16.27 21.00
C LEU A 118 25.56 -15.17 22.06
N ASP A 119 24.77 -14.11 21.90
CA ASP A 119 24.60 -13.05 22.91
C ASP A 119 23.51 -13.46 23.94
N PRO A 120 23.82 -13.59 25.24
CA PRO A 120 22.83 -13.88 26.28
C PRO A 120 21.69 -12.85 26.36
N GLU A 121 21.97 -11.60 25.98
CA GLU A 121 21.02 -10.48 25.95
C GLU A 121 20.18 -10.46 24.66
N SER A 122 20.30 -11.46 23.79
CA SER A 122 19.51 -11.63 22.58
C SER A 122 18.33 -12.59 22.83
N CYS A 123 17.13 -12.22 22.39
CA CYS A 123 15.97 -13.12 22.41
C CYS A 123 16.08 -14.15 21.28
N THR A 124 15.84 -15.42 21.60
CA THR A 124 15.62 -16.46 20.58
C THR A 124 14.35 -16.16 19.76
N PRO A 125 14.24 -16.68 18.52
CA PRO A 125 13.05 -16.45 17.67
C PRO A 125 11.72 -16.86 18.32
N ASP A 126 11.74 -17.91 19.13
CA ASP A 126 10.57 -18.41 19.87
C ASP A 126 10.23 -17.52 21.08
N GLU A 127 11.22 -17.08 21.87
CA GLU A 127 11.01 -16.12 22.96
C GLU A 127 10.48 -14.77 22.44
N ALA A 128 11.08 -14.25 21.38
CA ALA A 128 10.64 -13.01 20.75
C ALA A 128 9.19 -13.11 20.27
N THR A 129 8.79 -14.27 19.74
CA THR A 129 7.41 -14.54 19.32
C THR A 129 6.47 -14.65 20.53
N HIS A 130 6.91 -15.29 21.61
CA HIS A 130 6.16 -15.35 22.87
C HIS A 130 5.92 -13.96 23.46
N LEU A 131 6.95 -13.11 23.55
CA LEU A 131 6.87 -11.76 24.08
C LEU A 131 5.92 -10.88 23.27
N ARG A 132 6.00 -10.90 21.93
CA ARG A 132 5.06 -10.18 21.04
C ARG A 132 3.61 -10.66 21.19
N HIS A 133 3.39 -11.95 21.45
CA HIS A 133 2.05 -12.47 21.77
C HIS A 133 1.57 -12.05 23.17
N MET A 134 2.47 -12.02 24.16
CA MET A 134 2.15 -11.57 25.52
C MET A 134 1.76 -10.10 25.53
N LEU A 135 2.50 -9.23 24.84
CA LEU A 135 2.18 -7.82 24.63
C LEU A 135 0.74 -7.63 24.11
N ARG A 136 0.39 -8.32 23.01
CA ARG A 136 -0.96 -8.22 22.42
C ARG A 136 -2.07 -8.80 23.30
N ARG A 137 -1.75 -9.68 24.26
CA ARG A 137 -2.73 -10.30 25.16
C ARG A 137 -2.97 -9.49 26.44
N LEU A 138 -1.91 -8.91 27.00
CA LEU A 138 -1.97 -8.13 28.24
C LEU A 138 -2.23 -6.64 28.00
N GLY A 139 -1.84 -6.12 26.84
CA GLY A 139 -1.71 -4.68 26.61
C GLY A 139 -0.35 -4.15 27.10
N PRO A 140 0.06 -2.95 26.66
CA PRO A 140 1.43 -2.48 26.85
C PRO A 140 1.79 -2.17 28.32
N GLN A 141 0.87 -1.62 29.12
CA GLN A 141 1.11 -1.38 30.56
C GLN A 141 1.37 -2.67 31.33
N ASP A 142 0.45 -3.63 31.25
CA ASP A 142 0.56 -4.91 31.94
C ASP A 142 1.74 -5.74 31.43
N PHE A 143 2.11 -5.59 30.15
CA PHE A 143 3.32 -6.19 29.59
C PHE A 143 4.58 -5.63 30.26
N CYS A 144 4.78 -4.31 30.25
CA CYS A 144 5.97 -3.67 30.82
C CYS A 144 6.13 -3.97 32.31
N ARG A 145 5.04 -3.93 33.08
CA ARG A 145 5.04 -4.34 34.50
C ARG A 145 5.54 -5.77 34.70
N VAL A 146 5.05 -6.72 33.89
CA VAL A 146 5.38 -8.15 34.02
C VAL A 146 6.75 -8.51 33.42
N THR A 147 7.32 -7.67 32.53
CA THR A 147 8.65 -7.92 31.93
C THR A 147 9.78 -7.16 32.61
N VAL A 148 9.67 -5.82 32.69
CA VAL A 148 10.76 -4.92 33.10
C VAL A 148 10.68 -4.65 34.60
N ASP A 149 9.54 -4.18 35.12
CA ASP A 149 9.41 -3.81 36.53
C ASP A 149 9.58 -5.02 37.47
N GLU A 150 9.13 -6.20 37.04
CA GLU A 150 9.36 -7.47 37.74
C GLU A 150 10.77 -8.06 37.52
N GLY A 151 11.64 -7.40 36.75
CA GLY A 151 13.04 -7.82 36.50
C GLY A 151 13.18 -9.15 35.75
N ARG A 152 12.17 -9.57 34.99
CA ARG A 152 12.17 -10.85 34.25
C ARG A 152 12.99 -10.79 32.96
N TYR A 153 13.07 -9.61 32.34
CA TYR A 153 13.84 -9.34 31.13
C TYR A 153 14.51 -7.97 31.27
N THR A 154 15.78 -7.87 30.90
CA THR A 154 16.47 -6.58 30.75
C THR A 154 15.82 -5.76 29.62
N ALA A 155 15.92 -4.44 29.68
CA ALA A 155 15.42 -3.57 28.62
C ALA A 155 16.15 -3.85 27.29
N LYS A 156 17.46 -4.13 27.36
CA LYS A 156 18.29 -4.55 26.23
C LYS A 156 17.72 -5.80 25.54
N LYS A 157 17.42 -6.86 26.30
CA LYS A 157 16.85 -8.09 25.75
C LYS A 157 15.46 -7.89 25.18
N LEU A 158 14.64 -7.07 25.84
CA LEU A 158 13.29 -6.75 25.39
C LEU A 158 13.27 -6.04 24.03
N LEU A 159 14.23 -5.15 23.74
CA LEU A 159 14.38 -4.51 22.42
C LEU A 159 14.61 -5.53 21.30
N THR A 160 15.45 -6.54 21.53
CA THR A 160 15.70 -7.60 20.52
C THR A 160 14.43 -8.39 20.19
N ALA A 161 13.51 -8.56 21.14
CA ALA A 161 12.20 -9.19 20.91
C ALA A 161 11.33 -8.40 19.91
N PHE A 162 11.54 -7.09 19.77
CA PHE A 162 10.87 -6.23 18.80
C PHE A 162 11.70 -5.95 17.53
N ARG A 163 12.76 -6.75 17.30
CA ARG A 163 13.75 -6.59 16.23
C ARG A 163 14.40 -5.20 16.24
N VAL A 164 14.68 -4.67 17.43
CA VAL A 164 15.44 -3.43 17.62
C VAL A 164 16.78 -3.78 18.21
N ARG A 165 17.85 -3.39 17.52
CA ARG A 165 19.21 -3.47 18.03
C ARG A 165 19.39 -2.42 19.15
N PRO A 166 19.90 -2.80 20.33
CA PRO A 166 20.29 -1.85 21.36
C PRO A 166 21.32 -0.84 20.80
N PRO A 167 21.13 0.48 20.94
CA PRO A 167 22.08 1.44 20.41
C PRO A 167 23.44 1.34 21.12
N PRO A 168 24.58 1.29 20.40
CA PRO A 168 25.91 1.13 21.02
C PRO A 168 26.28 2.24 22.03
N PHE A 169 25.69 3.43 21.90
CA PHE A 169 25.93 4.54 22.83
C PHE A 169 25.20 4.40 24.18
N LEU A 170 24.29 3.42 24.31
CA LEU A 170 23.62 3.07 25.57
C LEU A 170 24.24 1.82 26.23
N GLU A 171 25.26 1.20 25.65
CA GLU A 171 25.86 -0.03 26.18
C GLU A 171 26.36 0.17 27.63
N GLY A 172 25.78 -0.57 28.58
CA GLY A 172 26.06 -0.42 30.02
C GLY A 172 25.28 0.70 30.75
N ALA A 173 24.38 1.40 30.06
CA ALA A 173 23.39 2.28 30.69
C ALA A 173 22.33 1.46 31.47
N PRO A 174 21.66 2.04 32.48
CA PRO A 174 20.59 1.36 33.20
C PRO A 174 19.32 1.26 32.33
N ASP A 175 18.41 0.34 32.70
CA ASP A 175 17.25 -0.03 31.88
C ASP A 175 16.36 1.18 31.51
N GLU A 176 16.24 2.19 32.38
CA GLU A 176 15.45 3.41 32.14
C GLU A 176 15.91 4.21 30.91
N ALA A 177 17.18 4.07 30.50
CA ALA A 177 17.70 4.75 29.31
C ALA A 177 17.14 4.18 28.00
N TYR A 178 16.60 2.97 28.03
CA TYR A 178 16.04 2.27 26.87
C TYR A 178 14.51 2.40 26.75
N TYR A 179 13.84 2.95 27.77
CA TYR A 179 12.38 2.96 27.89
C TYR A 179 11.68 3.69 26.73
N SER A 180 12.19 4.83 26.28
CA SER A 180 11.65 5.55 25.11
C SER A 180 11.70 4.71 23.83
N ILE A 181 12.80 3.98 23.61
CA ILE A 181 12.98 3.09 22.46
C ILE A 181 12.05 1.88 22.58
N ILE A 182 11.83 1.36 23.79
CA ILE A 182 10.87 0.28 24.05
C ILE A 182 9.43 0.71 23.78
N SER A 183 9.00 1.90 24.22
CA SER A 183 7.65 2.42 23.92
C SER A 183 7.41 2.50 22.42
N ALA A 184 8.30 3.16 21.67
CA ALA A 184 8.15 3.29 20.23
C ALA A 184 8.28 1.93 19.49
N ALA A 185 9.07 0.99 20.01
CA ALA A 185 9.12 -0.38 19.48
C ALA A 185 7.81 -1.18 19.74
N ILE A 186 7.20 -0.98 20.90
CA ILE A 186 5.90 -1.53 21.29
C ILE A 186 4.78 -0.94 20.42
N GLU A 187 4.73 0.39 20.26
CA GLU A 187 3.83 1.10 19.35
C GLU A 187 3.95 0.57 17.92
N ARG A 188 5.18 0.47 17.42
CA ARG A 188 5.48 -0.08 16.09
C ARG A 188 4.95 -1.51 15.93
N GLU A 189 5.05 -2.38 16.94
CA GLU A 189 4.52 -3.75 16.85
C GLU A 189 3.01 -3.83 17.07
N LEU A 190 2.41 -2.98 17.92
CA LEU A 190 0.96 -2.87 18.10
C LEU A 190 0.26 -2.26 16.86
N SER A 191 0.94 -1.41 16.10
CA SER A 191 0.46 -0.88 14.81
C SER A 191 0.26 -1.99 13.76
N LYS A 192 1.05 -3.07 13.84
CA LYS A 192 0.96 -4.19 12.89
C LYS A 192 -0.21 -5.10 13.24
N ARG A 193 -0.88 -5.59 12.18
CA ARG A 193 -1.84 -6.70 12.25
C ARG A 193 -1.25 -7.89 13.04
N ALA A 194 -2.07 -8.51 13.87
CA ALA A 194 -1.71 -9.77 14.52
C ALA A 194 -1.76 -10.92 13.52
N LYS A 195 -0.65 -11.69 13.42
CA LYS A 195 -0.59 -12.90 12.60
C LYS A 195 -1.64 -13.92 13.05
N LEU A 196 -2.34 -14.54 12.10
CA LEU A 196 -3.18 -15.71 12.34
C LEU A 196 -2.28 -16.93 12.58
N THR A 197 -2.36 -17.50 13.78
CA THR A 197 -1.51 -18.62 14.23
C THR A 197 -1.89 -19.96 13.61
N GLN A 198 -3.10 -20.08 13.06
CA GLN A 198 -3.62 -21.30 12.44
C GLN A 198 -3.17 -21.54 10.99
N TYR A 199 -2.52 -20.57 10.35
CA TYR A 199 -2.00 -20.71 8.98
C TYR A 199 -0.50 -20.48 9.00
N ASN A 200 0.31 -21.47 8.59
CA ASN A 200 1.76 -21.33 8.60
C ASN A 200 2.42 -22.03 7.40
N SER A 201 1.87 -23.14 6.94
CA SER A 201 2.52 -24.02 5.96
C SER A 201 2.19 -23.67 4.52
N PHE A 202 3.04 -24.13 3.58
CA PHE A 202 2.70 -24.11 2.15
C PHE A 202 1.38 -24.85 1.83
N ALA A 203 1.06 -25.91 2.58
CA ALA A 203 -0.23 -26.60 2.44
C ALA A 203 -1.42 -25.72 2.87
N ASP A 204 -1.25 -24.89 3.90
CA ASP A 204 -2.26 -23.90 4.30
C ASP A 204 -2.47 -22.85 3.20
N ALA A 205 -1.41 -22.38 2.55
CA ALA A 205 -1.51 -21.45 1.42
C ALA A 205 -2.32 -22.05 0.25
N ILE A 206 -2.06 -23.32 -0.09
CA ILE A 206 -2.82 -24.07 -1.10
C ILE A 206 -4.30 -24.18 -0.68
N GLU A 207 -4.60 -24.55 0.56
CA GLU A 207 -5.98 -24.71 1.02
C GLU A 207 -6.73 -23.38 1.13
N LEU A 208 -6.05 -22.32 1.56
CA LEU A 208 -6.55 -20.95 1.53
C LEU A 208 -6.97 -20.56 0.10
N ILE A 209 -6.10 -20.74 -0.90
CA ILE A 209 -6.44 -20.42 -2.29
C ILE A 209 -7.53 -21.36 -2.83
N ARG A 210 -7.56 -22.64 -2.42
CA ARG A 210 -8.57 -23.62 -2.82
C ARG A 210 -9.98 -23.23 -2.37
N ARG A 211 -10.15 -22.81 -1.11
CA ARG A 211 -11.47 -22.49 -0.54
C ARG A 211 -11.97 -21.06 -0.80
N SER A 212 -11.06 -20.10 -0.91
CA SER A 212 -11.38 -18.66 -1.05
C SER A 212 -12.02 -18.32 -2.40
N LYS A 213 -12.89 -17.33 -2.43
CA LYS A 213 -13.67 -16.88 -3.61
C LYS A 213 -13.47 -15.41 -3.94
N ASN A 214 -13.04 -14.62 -2.97
CA ASN A 214 -12.93 -13.17 -3.04
C ASN A 214 -11.49 -12.74 -2.72
N ILE A 215 -10.55 -13.24 -3.52
CA ILE A 215 -9.12 -13.03 -3.32
C ILE A 215 -8.74 -11.63 -3.81
N VAL A 216 -8.18 -10.80 -2.92
CA VAL A 216 -7.48 -9.57 -3.27
C VAL A 216 -6.03 -9.90 -3.58
N VAL A 217 -5.53 -9.45 -4.73
CA VAL A 217 -4.13 -9.61 -5.12
C VAL A 217 -3.45 -8.24 -5.22
N VAL A 218 -2.39 -8.01 -4.46
CA VAL A 218 -1.61 -6.77 -4.50
C VAL A 218 -0.29 -7.02 -5.22
N THR A 219 -0.01 -6.28 -6.28
CA THR A 219 1.16 -6.50 -7.16
C THR A 219 2.03 -5.27 -7.31
N GLY A 220 3.33 -5.49 -7.48
CA GLY A 220 4.28 -4.46 -7.88
C GLY A 220 5.38 -5.00 -8.80
N ALA A 221 6.41 -4.18 -9.04
CA ALA A 221 7.34 -4.36 -10.15
C ALA A 221 8.03 -5.74 -10.21
N GLY A 222 8.18 -6.41 -9.06
CA GLY A 222 8.74 -7.76 -8.97
C GLY A 222 8.07 -8.78 -9.89
N ILE A 223 6.77 -8.63 -10.18
CA ILE A 223 6.03 -9.55 -11.06
C ILE A 223 6.38 -9.41 -12.55
N SER A 224 7.01 -8.31 -12.95
CA SER A 224 7.42 -8.00 -14.33
C SER A 224 8.92 -8.22 -14.58
N THR A 225 9.72 -8.38 -13.51
CA THR A 225 11.20 -8.50 -13.60
C THR A 225 11.71 -9.63 -14.49
N SER A 226 10.97 -10.75 -14.63
CA SER A 226 11.38 -11.88 -15.47
C SER A 226 11.20 -11.66 -16.97
N LEU A 227 10.55 -10.56 -17.40
CA LEU A 227 10.56 -10.10 -18.79
C LEU A 227 11.73 -9.18 -19.11
N GLY A 228 12.54 -8.81 -18.10
CA GLY A 228 13.59 -7.81 -18.24
C GLY A 228 13.09 -6.36 -18.13
N ILE A 229 11.85 -6.12 -17.67
CA ILE A 229 11.52 -4.80 -17.13
C ILE A 229 12.33 -4.66 -15.82
N PRO A 230 13.27 -3.71 -15.72
CA PRO A 230 13.89 -3.41 -14.45
C PRO A 230 12.81 -2.87 -13.51
N ASP A 231 12.83 -3.28 -12.24
CA ASP A 231 12.06 -2.53 -11.25
C ASP A 231 12.68 -1.13 -11.06
N PHE A 232 12.03 -0.29 -10.27
CA PHE A 232 12.56 1.04 -10.00
C PHE A 232 13.83 0.98 -9.14
N ARG A 233 13.89 0.06 -8.16
CA ARG A 233 14.77 0.13 -6.99
C ARG A 233 15.88 -0.93 -6.88
N SER A 234 15.97 -1.95 -7.76
CA SER A 234 17.03 -2.96 -7.66
C SER A 234 18.42 -2.36 -7.93
N SER A 235 19.36 -2.62 -7.02
CA SER A 235 20.72 -2.11 -7.12
C SER A 235 21.41 -2.55 -8.42
N GLY A 236 21.99 -1.58 -9.14
CA GLY A 236 22.78 -1.79 -10.36
C GLY A 236 22.02 -2.22 -11.61
N THR A 237 20.72 -2.52 -11.51
CA THR A 237 19.87 -2.94 -12.66
C THR A 237 18.57 -2.16 -12.79
N GLY A 238 18.06 -1.62 -11.68
CA GLY A 238 16.84 -0.83 -11.61
C GLY A 238 16.92 0.50 -12.36
N LEU A 239 15.77 1.13 -12.60
CA LEU A 239 15.70 2.43 -13.27
C LEU A 239 16.49 3.50 -12.50
N TYR A 240 16.42 3.49 -11.17
CA TYR A 240 17.04 4.50 -10.33
C TYR A 240 18.57 4.50 -10.41
N SER A 241 19.23 3.33 -10.37
CA SER A 241 20.68 3.25 -10.54
C SER A 241 21.18 3.73 -11.91
N LYS A 242 20.32 3.74 -12.94
CA LYS A 242 20.66 4.34 -14.26
C LYS A 242 20.51 5.86 -14.24
N LEU A 243 19.51 6.37 -13.52
CA LEU A 243 19.29 7.81 -13.33
C LEU A 243 20.43 8.45 -12.52
N GLU A 244 20.86 7.82 -11.42
CA GLU A 244 22.03 8.26 -10.62
C GLU A 244 23.29 8.42 -11.50
N GLN A 245 23.55 7.45 -12.39
CA GLN A 245 24.68 7.48 -13.32
C GLN A 245 24.58 8.57 -14.39
N SER A 246 23.36 9.07 -14.68
CA SER A 246 23.14 10.13 -15.66
C SER A 246 23.40 11.54 -15.11
N GLY A 247 23.32 11.72 -13.78
CA GLY A 247 23.46 13.03 -13.13
C GLY A 247 22.34 14.04 -13.45
N LEU A 248 21.22 13.60 -14.03
CA LEU A 248 20.11 14.46 -14.45
C LEU A 248 19.21 14.94 -13.30
N VAL A 249 19.24 14.28 -12.14
CA VAL A 249 18.41 14.57 -10.97
C VAL A 249 19.18 14.35 -9.67
N SER A 250 18.74 15.03 -8.60
CA SER A 250 19.30 14.91 -7.24
C SER A 250 18.99 13.57 -6.59
N GLN A 251 17.74 13.13 -6.69
CA GLN A 251 17.28 11.78 -6.32
C GLN A 251 16.53 11.16 -7.49
N PRO A 252 16.60 9.83 -7.68
CA PRO A 252 15.90 9.18 -8.79
C PRO A 252 14.37 9.27 -8.74
N GLU A 253 13.80 9.54 -7.57
CA GLU A 253 12.35 9.69 -7.36
C GLU A 253 11.84 11.04 -7.92
N ASP A 254 12.70 12.06 -8.00
CA ASP A 254 12.41 13.42 -8.51
C ASP A 254 11.87 13.39 -9.96
N VAL A 255 12.27 12.40 -10.76
CA VAL A 255 11.79 12.20 -12.15
C VAL A 255 10.27 11.96 -12.21
N PHE A 256 9.69 11.51 -11.11
CA PHE A 256 8.26 11.28 -10.95
C PHE A 256 7.60 12.32 -10.03
N GLU A 257 8.25 13.46 -9.72
CA GLU A 257 7.62 14.56 -8.97
C GLU A 257 6.89 15.54 -9.91
N ILE A 258 5.67 15.94 -9.55
CA ILE A 258 4.82 16.78 -10.42
C ILE A 258 5.35 18.21 -10.58
N THR A 259 6.11 18.70 -9.61
CA THR A 259 6.85 19.98 -9.65
C THR A 259 7.94 19.91 -10.72
N GLN A 260 8.84 18.93 -10.61
CA GLN A 260 9.94 18.69 -11.54
C GLN A 260 9.45 18.45 -12.98
N PHE A 261 8.31 17.77 -13.16
CA PHE A 261 7.69 17.59 -14.48
C PHE A 261 7.13 18.88 -15.08
N ARG A 262 6.66 19.83 -14.26
CA ARG A 262 6.20 21.15 -14.73
C ARG A 262 7.37 22.05 -15.10
N ASP A 263 8.49 21.92 -14.40
CA ASP A 263 9.70 22.71 -14.63
C ASP A 263 10.51 22.21 -15.85
N ASP A 264 10.76 20.90 -15.93
CA ASP A 264 11.36 20.27 -17.13
C ASP A 264 10.77 18.86 -17.42
N PRO A 265 9.74 18.74 -18.28
CA PRO A 265 9.18 17.45 -18.67
C PRO A 265 10.13 16.61 -19.54
N ALA A 266 11.21 17.18 -20.10
CA ALA A 266 12.15 16.42 -20.93
C ALA A 266 12.93 15.38 -20.11
N ILE A 267 13.17 15.64 -18.82
CA ILE A 267 13.80 14.68 -17.89
C ILE A 267 13.00 13.38 -17.85
N PHE A 268 11.69 13.47 -17.58
CA PHE A 268 10.79 12.31 -17.59
C PHE A 268 10.76 11.63 -18.96
N TYR A 269 10.61 12.39 -20.04
CA TYR A 269 10.51 11.81 -21.38
C TYR A 269 11.82 11.16 -21.87
N SER A 270 12.98 11.57 -21.35
CA SER A 270 14.27 10.93 -21.62
C SER A 270 14.31 9.45 -21.20
N VAL A 271 13.59 9.08 -20.13
CA VAL A 271 13.48 7.70 -19.61
C VAL A 271 12.16 7.01 -19.97
N ALA A 272 11.08 7.75 -20.24
CA ALA A 272 9.77 7.19 -20.55
C ALA A 272 9.81 6.18 -21.73
N LYS A 273 10.70 6.40 -22.71
CA LYS A 273 10.92 5.50 -23.84
C LYS A 273 11.35 4.07 -23.44
N ASP A 274 12.08 3.93 -22.32
CA ASP A 274 12.56 2.64 -21.81
C ASP A 274 11.48 1.94 -20.98
N ILE A 275 10.54 2.71 -20.41
CA ILE A 275 9.41 2.22 -19.61
C ILE A 275 8.26 1.76 -20.53
N ILE A 276 7.98 2.51 -21.61
CA ILE A 276 6.85 2.30 -22.54
C ILE A 276 7.24 1.30 -23.66
N ALA A 277 8.07 0.31 -23.34
CA ALA A 277 8.44 -0.76 -24.25
C ALA A 277 7.20 -1.63 -24.56
N PRO A 278 6.74 -1.74 -25.83
CA PRO A 278 5.50 -2.43 -26.16
C PRO A 278 5.68 -3.96 -26.03
N MET A 279 5.37 -4.49 -24.85
CA MET A 279 5.49 -5.91 -24.56
C MET A 279 4.15 -6.64 -24.67
N ASN A 280 3.94 -7.25 -25.83
CA ASN A 280 2.86 -8.24 -26.07
C ASN A 280 3.16 -9.60 -25.39
N ARG A 281 3.79 -9.58 -24.21
CA ARG A 281 4.22 -10.73 -23.42
C ARG A 281 4.06 -10.39 -21.94
N PHE A 282 3.51 -11.33 -21.19
CA PHE A 282 3.32 -11.25 -19.74
C PHE A 282 4.06 -12.39 -19.04
N THR A 283 4.23 -12.32 -17.71
CA THR A 283 4.91 -13.37 -16.93
C THR A 283 3.94 -14.48 -16.51
N PRO A 284 4.45 -15.67 -16.10
CA PRO A 284 3.67 -16.64 -15.35
C PRO A 284 2.86 -16.00 -14.21
N THR A 285 3.43 -15.06 -13.45
CA THR A 285 2.73 -14.36 -12.37
C THR A 285 1.47 -13.62 -12.85
N HIS A 286 1.53 -12.90 -13.97
CA HIS A 286 0.34 -12.29 -14.59
C HIS A 286 -0.68 -13.34 -15.04
N ALA A 287 -0.21 -14.43 -15.68
CA ALA A 287 -1.06 -15.52 -16.12
C ALA A 287 -1.78 -16.23 -14.95
N PHE A 288 -1.16 -16.29 -13.77
CA PHE A 288 -1.76 -16.81 -12.55
C PHE A 288 -2.92 -15.92 -12.06
N ILE A 289 -2.78 -14.60 -12.12
CA ILE A 289 -3.84 -13.65 -11.75
C ILE A 289 -5.04 -13.78 -12.71
N ALA A 290 -4.78 -13.88 -14.02
CA ALA A 290 -5.81 -14.19 -15.00
C ALA A 290 -6.49 -15.54 -14.74
N LEU A 291 -5.74 -16.58 -14.35
CA LEU A 291 -6.28 -17.89 -13.98
C LEU A 291 -7.15 -17.86 -12.70
N LEU A 292 -6.81 -17.03 -11.70
CA LEU A 292 -7.66 -16.78 -10.54
C LEU A 292 -9.01 -16.16 -10.95
N GLN A 293 -8.99 -15.25 -11.92
CA GLN A 293 -10.21 -14.66 -12.49
C GLN A 293 -11.04 -15.68 -13.28
N GLU A 294 -10.43 -16.49 -14.15
CA GLU A 294 -11.10 -17.55 -14.90
C GLU A 294 -11.78 -18.57 -13.99
N LYS A 295 -11.17 -18.85 -12.82
CA LYS A 295 -11.71 -19.75 -11.79
C LYS A 295 -12.75 -19.08 -10.88
N GLY A 296 -13.11 -17.82 -11.12
CA GLY A 296 -14.08 -17.07 -10.33
C GLY A 296 -13.63 -16.79 -8.89
N LYS A 297 -12.32 -16.63 -8.67
CA LYS A 297 -11.70 -16.42 -7.35
C LYS A 297 -11.10 -15.02 -7.14
N LEU A 298 -10.78 -14.30 -8.22
CA LEU A 298 -10.25 -12.94 -8.12
C LEU A 298 -11.36 -11.95 -7.74
N LEU A 299 -11.23 -11.31 -6.59
CA LEU A 299 -12.06 -10.14 -6.23
C LEU A 299 -11.58 -8.91 -6.99
N THR A 300 -10.31 -8.54 -6.79
CA THR A 300 -9.63 -7.39 -7.40
C THR A 300 -8.13 -7.63 -7.37
N ASN A 301 -7.42 -7.25 -8.44
CA ASN A 301 -5.99 -7.06 -8.44
C ASN A 301 -5.68 -5.56 -8.37
N TYR A 302 -5.03 -5.15 -7.29
CA TYR A 302 -4.47 -3.81 -7.11
C TYR A 302 -3.00 -3.84 -7.53
N THR A 303 -2.66 -3.12 -8.59
CA THR A 303 -1.29 -3.08 -9.11
C THR A 303 -0.65 -1.70 -8.94
N GLN A 304 0.61 -1.71 -8.51
CA GLN A 304 1.49 -0.53 -8.52
C GLN A 304 2.15 -0.33 -9.89
N ASN A 305 2.00 -1.29 -10.80
CA ASN A 305 2.62 -1.28 -12.12
C ASN A 305 1.84 -0.37 -13.08
N ILE A 306 2.61 0.34 -13.90
CA ILE A 306 2.13 1.22 -14.97
C ILE A 306 2.31 0.58 -16.37
N ASP A 307 2.86 -0.65 -16.42
CA ASP A 307 3.19 -1.40 -17.64
C ASP A 307 1.98 -2.03 -18.35
N ASN A 308 0.83 -2.07 -17.68
CA ASN A 308 -0.46 -2.57 -18.18
C ASN A 308 -0.45 -4.07 -18.59
N LEU A 309 0.54 -4.85 -18.12
CA LEU A 309 0.69 -6.25 -18.50
C LEU A 309 -0.43 -7.15 -17.93
N GLU A 310 -1.10 -6.74 -16.86
CA GLU A 310 -2.26 -7.42 -16.30
C GLU A 310 -3.42 -7.46 -17.30
N ALA A 311 -3.66 -6.34 -18.01
CA ALA A 311 -4.66 -6.27 -19.08
C ALA A 311 -4.26 -7.12 -20.30
N VAL A 312 -2.97 -7.13 -20.66
CA VAL A 312 -2.43 -7.99 -21.74
C VAL A 312 -2.56 -9.48 -21.41
N ALA A 313 -2.46 -9.85 -20.13
CA ALA A 313 -2.71 -11.21 -19.63
C ALA A 313 -4.20 -11.59 -19.56
N GLY A 314 -5.12 -10.64 -19.74
CA GLY A 314 -6.57 -10.88 -19.76
C GLY A 314 -7.28 -10.64 -18.42
N VAL A 315 -6.65 -9.96 -17.45
CA VAL A 315 -7.37 -9.44 -16.27
C VAL A 315 -8.36 -8.37 -16.75
N ARG A 316 -9.64 -8.49 -16.37
CA ARG A 316 -10.69 -7.58 -16.83
C ARG A 316 -10.61 -6.22 -16.13
N PRO A 317 -11.04 -5.13 -16.78
CA PRO A 317 -11.08 -3.80 -16.15
C PRO A 317 -11.91 -3.71 -14.86
N ASP A 318 -12.96 -4.52 -14.66
CA ASP A 318 -13.73 -4.54 -13.40
C ASP A 318 -12.99 -5.22 -12.23
N LYS A 319 -11.87 -5.88 -12.54
CA LYS A 319 -11.02 -6.67 -11.65
C LYS A 319 -9.60 -6.13 -11.52
N LEU A 320 -9.26 -5.04 -12.20
CA LEU A 320 -7.93 -4.43 -12.18
C LEU A 320 -8.04 -2.98 -11.69
N ILE A 321 -7.25 -2.63 -10.68
CA ILE A 321 -7.09 -1.25 -10.20
C ILE A 321 -5.61 -0.91 -10.32
N GLN A 322 -5.29 0.02 -11.22
CA GLN A 322 -3.94 0.57 -11.41
C GLN A 322 -3.76 1.75 -10.46
N CYS A 323 -3.18 1.49 -9.29
CA CYS A 323 -3.14 2.43 -8.17
C CYS A 323 -2.29 3.67 -8.45
N HIS A 324 -1.29 3.55 -9.34
CA HIS A 324 -0.43 4.66 -9.78
C HIS A 324 -0.76 5.11 -11.21
N GLY A 325 -1.99 4.87 -11.67
CA GLY A 325 -2.43 5.18 -13.03
C GLY A 325 -1.77 4.28 -14.09
N SER A 326 -1.78 4.70 -15.35
CA SER A 326 -1.18 3.93 -16.45
C SER A 326 -0.79 4.82 -17.64
N PHE A 327 0.02 4.27 -18.53
CA PHE A 327 0.32 4.92 -19.81
C PHE A 327 -0.83 4.90 -20.83
N ALA A 328 -2.00 4.30 -20.54
CA ALA A 328 -3.04 4.09 -21.55
C ALA A 328 -3.57 5.40 -22.18
N THR A 329 -3.67 6.46 -21.38
CA THR A 329 -4.10 7.79 -21.81
C THR A 329 -3.12 8.86 -21.32
N ALA A 330 -3.20 10.05 -21.91
CA ALA A 330 -2.47 11.23 -21.48
C ALA A 330 -3.38 12.46 -21.46
N THR A 331 -3.24 13.30 -20.45
CA THR A 331 -4.01 14.54 -20.26
C THR A 331 -3.11 15.77 -20.42
N CYS A 332 -3.57 16.78 -21.17
CA CYS A 332 -2.87 18.06 -21.26
C CYS A 332 -3.02 18.86 -19.96
N LEU A 333 -1.90 19.30 -19.38
CA LEU A 333 -1.90 20.09 -18.14
C LEU A 333 -2.68 21.42 -18.24
N GLU A 334 -2.63 22.09 -19.40
CA GLU A 334 -3.30 23.38 -19.61
C GLU A 334 -4.79 23.27 -19.92
N CYS A 335 -5.16 22.41 -20.86
CA CYS A 335 -6.50 22.41 -21.45
C CYS A 335 -7.33 21.15 -21.13
N GLN A 336 -6.77 20.21 -20.37
CA GLN A 336 -7.42 18.96 -19.95
C GLN A 336 -7.92 18.08 -21.12
N TYR A 337 -7.39 18.31 -22.33
CA TYR A 337 -7.59 17.40 -23.46
C TYR A 337 -6.95 16.04 -23.16
N LYS A 338 -7.74 14.98 -23.27
CA LYS A 338 -7.26 13.59 -23.17
C LYS A 338 -6.97 13.01 -24.56
N ALA A 339 -5.86 12.31 -24.68
CA ALA A 339 -5.44 11.55 -25.85
C ALA A 339 -5.15 10.10 -25.45
N ASP A 340 -5.32 9.16 -26.36
CA ASP A 340 -4.85 7.78 -26.18
C ASP A 340 -3.32 7.72 -26.39
N LEU A 341 -2.64 6.73 -25.78
CA LEU A 341 -1.19 6.56 -25.90
C LEU A 341 -0.72 6.54 -27.36
N ASP A 342 -1.49 5.88 -28.25
CA ASP A 342 -1.18 5.75 -29.68
C ASP A 342 -1.10 7.11 -30.41
N GLU A 343 -1.72 8.18 -29.89
CA GLU A 343 -1.59 9.54 -30.45
C GLU A 343 -0.23 10.18 -30.11
N ILE A 344 0.35 9.88 -28.95
CA ILE A 344 1.58 10.51 -28.44
C ILE A 344 2.83 9.63 -28.54
N ILE A 345 2.66 8.31 -28.76
CA ILE A 345 3.73 7.31 -28.64
C ILE A 345 4.95 7.56 -29.54
N HIS A 346 4.80 8.35 -30.62
CA HIS A 346 5.91 8.73 -31.48
C HIS A 346 6.89 9.66 -30.74
N ASP A 347 6.39 10.78 -30.19
CA ASP A 347 7.21 11.78 -29.49
C ASP A 347 7.87 11.16 -28.25
N VAL A 348 7.10 10.34 -27.51
CA VAL A 348 7.58 9.62 -26.33
C VAL A 348 8.71 8.65 -26.64
N LYS A 349 8.66 7.93 -27.78
CA LYS A 349 9.74 7.03 -28.22
C LYS A 349 10.99 7.77 -28.68
N VAL A 350 10.85 9.00 -29.18
CA VAL A 350 11.99 9.88 -29.50
C VAL A 350 12.59 10.49 -28.21
N GLY A 351 11.82 10.54 -27.13
CA GLY A 351 12.20 11.14 -25.84
C GLY A 351 11.83 12.62 -25.72
N ASN A 352 10.91 13.10 -26.58
CA ASN A 352 10.46 14.49 -26.60
C ASN A 352 9.13 14.64 -25.83
N PRO A 353 8.93 15.74 -25.09
CA PRO A 353 7.62 16.10 -24.53
C PRO A 353 6.55 16.26 -25.64
N PRO A 354 5.45 15.49 -25.63
CA PRO A 354 4.43 15.58 -26.68
C PRO A 354 3.61 16.88 -26.52
N PRO A 355 3.55 17.76 -27.53
CA PRO A 355 2.75 18.97 -27.48
C PRO A 355 1.25 18.65 -27.61
N CYS A 356 0.39 19.35 -26.88
CA CYS A 356 -1.04 19.07 -26.93
C CYS A 356 -1.63 19.43 -28.30
N PRO A 357 -2.32 18.49 -28.99
CA PRO A 357 -2.91 18.76 -30.30
C PRO A 357 -4.05 19.77 -30.23
N ALA A 358 -4.75 19.88 -29.08
CA ALA A 358 -5.80 20.88 -28.88
C ALA A 358 -5.23 22.29 -28.66
N CYS A 359 -4.22 22.47 -27.81
CA CYS A 359 -3.55 23.77 -27.65
C CYS A 359 -2.88 24.21 -28.96
N THR A 360 -2.22 23.29 -29.68
CA THR A 360 -1.59 23.57 -30.97
C THR A 360 -2.60 24.08 -32.01
N LYS A 361 -3.78 23.44 -32.12
CA LYS A 361 -4.89 23.90 -32.97
C LYS A 361 -5.42 25.28 -32.54
N ARG A 362 -5.52 25.55 -31.23
CA ARG A 362 -5.93 26.86 -30.68
C ARG A 362 -4.98 27.98 -31.09
N ILE A 363 -3.67 27.73 -30.99
CA ILE A 363 -2.61 28.71 -31.30
C ILE A 363 -2.56 28.98 -32.81
N ALA A 364 -2.58 27.93 -33.63
CA ALA A 364 -2.64 28.06 -35.09
C ALA A 364 -3.91 28.81 -35.56
N GLY A 365 -5.06 28.59 -34.90
CA GLY A 365 -6.29 29.32 -35.16
C GLY A 365 -6.24 30.80 -34.77
N ALA A 366 -5.52 31.15 -33.69
CA ALA A 366 -5.36 32.53 -33.23
C ALA A 366 -4.44 33.38 -34.14
N GLN A 367 -3.45 32.75 -34.78
CA GLN A 367 -2.51 33.43 -35.69
C GLN A 367 -3.06 33.68 -37.11
N ALA A 368 -4.30 33.26 -37.42
CA ALA A 368 -4.92 33.51 -38.71
C ALA A 368 -5.07 35.03 -38.97
N PRO A 369 -4.50 35.58 -40.07
CA PRO A 369 -4.42 37.01 -40.26
C PRO A 369 -5.80 37.64 -40.49
N ARG A 370 -6.35 38.27 -39.46
CA ARG A 370 -7.49 39.20 -39.56
C ARG A 370 -7.14 40.30 -40.56
N LYS A 371 -7.63 40.18 -41.80
CA LYS A 371 -7.45 41.17 -42.88
C LYS A 371 -7.85 42.57 -42.38
N ARG A 372 -6.87 43.38 -41.98
CA ARG A 372 -7.07 44.79 -41.55
C ARG A 372 -7.74 45.56 -42.69
N LYS A 373 -9.05 45.77 -42.57
CA LYS A 373 -9.87 46.52 -43.55
C LYS A 373 -9.42 47.99 -43.52
N ARG A 374 -8.49 48.38 -44.41
CA ARG A 374 -7.93 49.73 -44.50
C ARG A 374 -9.07 50.75 -44.71
N ARG A 375 -9.49 51.43 -43.64
CA ARG A 375 -10.30 52.64 -43.75
C ARG A 375 -9.38 53.80 -44.16
N SER A 376 -9.45 54.17 -45.43
CA SER A 376 -8.92 55.45 -45.92
C SER A 376 -9.75 56.60 -45.33
N GLY A 377 -9.12 57.60 -44.71
CA GLY A 377 -9.87 58.69 -44.05
C GLY A 377 -9.07 59.74 -43.29
N LYS A 378 -8.46 60.69 -44.03
CA LYS A 378 -8.15 62.09 -43.63
C LYS A 378 -7.58 62.40 -42.21
N ASN A 379 -6.25 62.46 -42.14
CA ASN A 379 -5.49 63.69 -41.87
C ASN A 379 -6.10 64.78 -40.94
N LYS A 380 -5.54 64.97 -39.74
CA LYS A 380 -5.53 66.27 -39.01
C LYS A 380 -4.29 66.43 -38.11
N LYS A 381 -3.98 67.69 -37.77
CA LYS A 381 -2.63 68.19 -37.42
C LYS A 381 -2.12 67.88 -36.00
N ARG A 382 -0.77 67.85 -35.92
CA ARG A 382 0.11 67.88 -34.73
C ARG A 382 -0.31 68.88 -33.65
N ARG A 383 -0.06 68.53 -32.38
CA ARG A 383 0.36 69.46 -31.32
C ARG A 383 1.40 68.75 -30.43
N ARG A 384 2.55 69.39 -30.20
CA ARG A 384 3.60 68.94 -29.26
C ARG A 384 3.34 69.56 -27.88
N THR A 385 3.61 68.85 -26.78
CA THR A 385 4.52 69.31 -25.70
C THR A 385 4.78 68.26 -24.60
N PHE A 386 6.06 68.12 -24.28
CA PHE A 386 6.77 67.58 -23.09
C PHE A 386 6.60 66.12 -22.59
N PRO A 387 7.70 65.51 -22.07
CA PRO A 387 7.75 64.13 -21.60
C PRO A 387 7.74 64.02 -20.06
N GLY A 388 7.42 62.84 -19.56
CA GLY A 388 7.62 62.47 -18.17
C GLY A 388 6.84 61.22 -17.83
N ASP A 389 7.57 60.21 -17.35
CA ASP A 389 7.06 59.02 -16.65
C ASP A 389 6.16 58.07 -17.46
N ASP A 390 6.77 57.03 -18.03
CA ASP A 390 6.12 55.75 -18.29
C ASP A 390 7.16 54.66 -18.00
N SER A 391 6.96 53.92 -16.89
CA SER A 391 7.71 52.68 -16.64
C SER A 391 7.18 51.60 -17.57
N GLU A 392 7.73 51.52 -18.78
CA GLU A 392 7.51 50.37 -19.66
C GLU A 392 8.18 49.13 -19.04
N SER A 393 7.42 48.41 -18.23
CA SER A 393 7.68 46.99 -18.00
C SER A 393 7.63 46.30 -19.36
N GLU A 394 8.79 45.89 -19.87
CA GLU A 394 8.91 44.95 -20.99
C GLU A 394 8.14 43.67 -20.61
N SER A 395 6.84 43.63 -20.92
CA SER A 395 6.08 42.40 -20.96
C SER A 395 6.61 41.65 -22.18
N GLU A 396 7.67 40.88 -21.93
CA GLU A 396 8.22 39.86 -22.81
C GLU A 396 7.07 39.20 -23.58
N PHE A 397 7.19 39.14 -24.91
CA PHE A 397 6.12 38.61 -25.75
C PHE A 397 5.90 37.15 -25.38
N ASP A 398 4.88 36.91 -24.55
CA ASP A 398 4.51 35.59 -24.04
C ASP A 398 3.98 34.75 -25.22
N VAL A 399 4.92 34.14 -25.94
CA VAL A 399 4.64 33.37 -27.17
C VAL A 399 3.79 32.19 -26.75
N PRO A 400 2.55 32.05 -27.25
CA PRO A 400 1.67 30.99 -26.80
C PRO A 400 2.28 29.62 -27.10
N VAL A 401 2.83 28.96 -26.08
CA VAL A 401 3.33 27.59 -26.14
C VAL A 401 2.12 26.65 -26.10
N ALA A 402 2.22 25.50 -26.78
CA ALA A 402 1.23 24.45 -26.65
C ALA A 402 1.54 23.64 -25.39
N GLY A 403 0.63 23.64 -24.41
CA GLY A 403 0.79 22.82 -23.20
C GLY A 403 1.13 21.36 -23.48
N ILE A 404 1.93 20.77 -22.61
CA ILE A 404 2.44 19.40 -22.75
C ILE A 404 1.36 18.38 -22.37
N MET A 405 1.34 17.25 -23.08
CA MET A 405 0.60 16.05 -22.69
C MET A 405 1.36 15.32 -21.59
N LYS A 406 0.74 15.05 -20.45
CA LYS A 406 1.29 14.21 -19.38
C LYS A 406 0.59 12.85 -19.40
N PRO A 407 1.27 11.69 -19.28
CA PRO A 407 0.57 10.41 -19.18
C PRO A 407 -0.26 10.34 -17.89
N ASP A 408 -1.38 9.61 -17.92
CA ASP A 408 -2.29 9.45 -16.78
C ASP A 408 -1.74 8.44 -15.74
N ILE A 409 -0.44 8.56 -15.41
CA ILE A 409 0.22 7.98 -14.25
C ILE A 409 0.26 9.00 -13.10
N THR A 410 0.16 8.52 -11.87
CA THR A 410 0.20 9.35 -10.66
C THR A 410 1.65 9.70 -10.33
N PHE A 411 1.99 10.99 -10.36
CA PHE A 411 3.29 11.51 -9.92
C PHE A 411 3.27 11.76 -8.40
N TYR A 412 4.44 11.78 -7.76
CA TYR A 412 4.57 12.26 -6.38
C TYR A 412 4.07 13.70 -6.29
N GLY A 413 3.23 13.96 -5.28
CA GLY A 413 2.52 15.24 -5.11
C GLY A 413 1.18 15.36 -5.87
N GLU A 414 0.77 14.37 -6.66
CA GLU A 414 -0.60 14.30 -7.22
C GLU A 414 -1.56 13.50 -6.34
N GLU A 415 -2.84 13.83 -6.41
CA GLU A 415 -3.90 13.04 -5.79
C GLU A 415 -4.06 11.69 -6.51
N VAL A 416 -4.17 10.60 -5.75
CA VAL A 416 -4.39 9.26 -6.28
C VAL A 416 -5.84 9.14 -6.77
N PRO A 417 -6.12 8.49 -7.91
CA PRO A 417 -7.49 8.35 -8.42
C PRO A 417 -8.49 7.78 -7.39
N ASP A 418 -9.57 8.52 -7.13
CA ASP A 418 -10.64 8.16 -6.18
C ASP A 418 -11.13 6.71 -6.32
N ALA A 419 -11.16 6.19 -7.55
CA ALA A 419 -11.54 4.82 -7.87
C ALA A 419 -10.80 3.76 -7.04
N PHE A 420 -9.54 4.00 -6.65
CA PHE A 420 -8.80 3.15 -5.71
C PHE A 420 -9.46 3.14 -4.32
N SER A 421 -9.64 4.32 -3.74
CA SER A 421 -10.16 4.49 -2.38
C SER A 421 -11.62 4.01 -2.29
N THR A 422 -12.48 4.43 -3.22
CA THR A 422 -13.88 4.01 -3.29
C THR A 422 -14.01 2.49 -3.43
N ARG A 423 -13.25 1.85 -4.34
CA ARG A 423 -13.31 0.39 -4.52
C ARG A 423 -12.84 -0.38 -3.29
N LEU A 424 -11.79 0.09 -2.62
CA LEU A 424 -11.28 -0.54 -1.41
C LEU A 424 -12.25 -0.37 -0.23
N THR A 425 -12.74 0.85 0.01
CA THR A 425 -13.53 1.24 1.19
C THR A 425 -15.00 0.84 1.12
N GLU A 426 -15.65 0.97 -0.04
CA GLU A 426 -17.10 0.78 -0.19
C GLU A 426 -17.50 -0.62 -0.73
N HIS A 427 -16.52 -1.45 -1.12
CA HIS A 427 -16.80 -2.74 -1.75
C HIS A 427 -15.86 -3.85 -1.29
N ASP A 428 -14.55 -3.75 -1.56
CA ASP A 428 -13.66 -4.90 -1.38
C ASP A 428 -13.40 -5.27 0.08
N ARG A 429 -13.34 -4.27 0.98
CA ARG A 429 -13.11 -4.44 2.43
C ARG A 429 -14.05 -5.46 3.07
N ASP A 430 -15.32 -5.44 2.70
CA ASP A 430 -16.38 -6.17 3.41
C ASP A 430 -16.59 -7.60 2.90
N ILE A 431 -15.99 -7.94 1.76
CA ILE A 431 -16.20 -9.24 1.09
C ILE A 431 -14.92 -10.04 0.83
N VAL A 432 -13.74 -9.45 0.98
CA VAL A 432 -12.45 -10.15 0.82
C VAL A 432 -12.33 -11.32 1.81
N ASP A 433 -11.87 -12.48 1.32
CA ASP A 433 -11.65 -13.68 2.14
C ASP A 433 -10.20 -14.19 2.14
N LEU A 434 -9.33 -13.60 1.31
CA LEU A 434 -7.89 -13.85 1.26
C LEU A 434 -7.16 -12.66 0.61
N VAL A 435 -5.99 -12.29 1.14
CA VAL A 435 -5.05 -11.34 0.51
C VAL A 435 -3.79 -12.08 0.07
N ILE A 436 -3.34 -11.84 -1.16
CA ILE A 436 -2.05 -12.31 -1.68
C ILE A 436 -1.25 -11.10 -2.17
N VAL A 437 -0.10 -10.84 -1.56
CA VAL A 437 0.85 -9.81 -1.96
C VAL A 437 1.94 -10.47 -2.79
N ILE A 438 2.23 -9.94 -3.99
CA ILE A 438 3.16 -10.55 -4.93
C ILE A 438 4.12 -9.51 -5.51
N GLY A 439 5.43 -9.72 -5.36
CA GLY A 439 6.47 -8.95 -6.05
C GLY A 439 6.53 -7.46 -5.69
N THR A 440 6.21 -7.09 -4.45
CA THR A 440 6.31 -5.72 -3.95
C THR A 440 6.89 -5.68 -2.54
N SER A 441 7.57 -4.59 -2.18
CA SER A 441 8.00 -4.31 -0.81
C SER A 441 6.95 -3.59 0.03
N LEU A 442 5.81 -3.17 -0.53
CA LEU A 442 4.77 -2.39 0.17
C LEU A 442 5.32 -1.16 0.93
N THR A 443 6.23 -0.43 0.30
CA THR A 443 6.84 0.80 0.86
C THR A 443 6.25 2.10 0.30
N VAL A 444 5.42 2.02 -0.75
CA VAL A 444 4.88 3.19 -1.45
C VAL A 444 3.38 3.30 -1.22
N HIS A 445 2.95 4.48 -0.75
CA HIS A 445 1.54 4.82 -0.55
C HIS A 445 0.81 5.03 -1.89
N PRO A 446 -0.51 4.76 -1.97
CA PRO A 446 -1.36 4.28 -0.89
C PRO A 446 -1.43 2.74 -0.80
N VAL A 447 -0.72 2.03 -1.67
CA VAL A 447 -0.84 0.55 -1.79
C VAL A 447 -0.30 -0.19 -0.57
N SER A 448 0.71 0.38 0.12
CA SER A 448 1.17 -0.06 1.44
C SER A 448 0.04 -0.21 2.47
N GLU A 449 -0.98 0.66 2.42
CA GLU A 449 -2.06 0.70 3.40
C GLU A 449 -3.17 -0.33 3.18
N ILE A 450 -3.29 -0.93 1.98
CA ILE A 450 -4.33 -1.93 1.69
C ILE A 450 -4.31 -3.05 2.74
N VAL A 451 -3.12 -3.58 3.02
CA VAL A 451 -2.92 -4.73 3.93
C VAL A 451 -3.23 -4.39 5.39
N ARG A 452 -3.07 -3.11 5.77
CA ARG A 452 -3.38 -2.55 7.09
C ARG A 452 -4.86 -2.22 7.25
N PHE A 453 -5.49 -1.75 6.17
CA PHE A 453 -6.89 -1.34 6.15
C PHE A 453 -7.85 -2.53 6.22
N LEU A 454 -7.55 -3.64 5.54
CA LEU A 454 -8.42 -4.81 5.45
C LEU A 454 -8.66 -5.51 6.81
N PRO A 455 -9.79 -6.23 7.00
CA PRO A 455 -10.14 -6.80 8.29
C PRO A 455 -9.08 -7.79 8.83
N PRO A 456 -8.71 -7.74 10.13
CA PRO A 456 -7.56 -8.48 10.65
C PRO A 456 -7.73 -10.00 10.61
N ASN A 457 -8.97 -10.49 10.58
CA ASN A 457 -9.30 -11.92 10.45
C ASN A 457 -9.12 -12.49 9.04
N VAL A 458 -8.88 -11.64 8.03
CA VAL A 458 -8.64 -12.08 6.64
C VAL A 458 -7.20 -12.62 6.55
N PRO A 459 -6.98 -13.84 6.04
CA PRO A 459 -5.63 -14.39 5.89
C PRO A 459 -4.79 -13.63 4.87
N GLN A 460 -3.49 -13.52 5.11
CA GLN A 460 -2.56 -12.75 4.28
C GLN A 460 -1.32 -13.58 3.91
N ILE A 461 -1.08 -13.74 2.60
CA ILE A 461 0.07 -14.47 2.03
C ILE A 461 0.99 -13.47 1.32
N ASN A 462 2.30 -13.59 1.51
CA ASN A 462 3.32 -12.81 0.82
C ASN A 462 4.13 -13.71 -0.12
N ILE A 463 4.37 -13.26 -1.35
CA ILE A 463 5.17 -13.92 -2.39
C ILE A 463 6.21 -12.90 -2.89
N SER A 464 7.47 -13.07 -2.52
CA SER A 464 8.53 -12.10 -2.83
C SER A 464 9.91 -12.77 -2.84
N LYS A 465 10.92 -12.13 -3.45
CA LYS A 465 12.31 -12.56 -3.31
C LYS A 465 12.89 -12.25 -1.94
N THR A 466 12.36 -11.22 -1.27
CA THR A 466 12.82 -10.73 0.04
C THR A 466 11.64 -10.59 1.01
N PRO A 467 11.86 -10.81 2.31
CA PRO A 467 10.81 -10.66 3.32
C PRO A 467 10.39 -9.20 3.51
N ILE A 468 9.15 -9.00 3.95
CA ILE A 468 8.59 -7.68 4.28
C ILE A 468 8.50 -7.59 5.81
N ASN A 469 9.36 -6.79 6.45
CA ASN A 469 9.55 -6.82 7.91
C ASN A 469 8.69 -5.81 8.69
N HIS A 470 8.21 -4.76 8.02
CA HIS A 470 7.25 -3.81 8.59
C HIS A 470 5.82 -4.37 8.67
N MET A 471 5.53 -5.53 8.07
CA MET A 471 4.20 -6.16 8.04
C MET A 471 4.23 -7.62 8.51
N ASN A 472 3.11 -8.07 9.09
CA ASN A 472 2.96 -9.40 9.68
C ASN A 472 2.05 -10.29 8.81
N PHE A 473 2.65 -10.99 7.85
CA PHE A 473 1.98 -11.98 7.01
C PHE A 473 1.77 -13.32 7.72
N ASP A 474 0.72 -14.04 7.32
CA ASP A 474 0.43 -15.36 7.87
C ASP A 474 1.31 -16.45 7.26
N ILE A 475 1.70 -16.28 5.99
CA ILE A 475 2.58 -17.19 5.25
C ILE A 475 3.49 -16.36 4.32
N ASP A 476 4.80 -16.55 4.43
CA ASP A 476 5.83 -15.99 3.53
C ASP A 476 6.31 -17.09 2.57
N LEU A 477 6.14 -16.89 1.26
CA LEU A 477 6.64 -17.76 0.20
C LEU A 477 7.78 -17.03 -0.56
N MET A 478 9.02 -17.36 -0.22
CA MET A 478 10.22 -16.65 -0.64
C MET A 478 10.81 -17.26 -1.92
N GLY A 479 11.07 -16.44 -2.93
CA GLY A 479 11.70 -16.86 -4.17
C GLY A 479 11.30 -16.03 -5.39
N HIS A 480 11.63 -16.53 -6.58
CA HIS A 480 11.13 -15.93 -7.82
C HIS A 480 9.62 -16.14 -7.95
N CYS A 481 8.85 -15.06 -8.07
CA CYS A 481 7.38 -15.09 -8.10
C CYS A 481 6.83 -16.13 -9.09
N ASP A 482 7.41 -16.21 -10.29
CA ASP A 482 7.01 -17.17 -11.34
C ASP A 482 7.20 -18.64 -10.95
N VAL A 483 8.23 -18.95 -10.14
CA VAL A 483 8.50 -20.29 -9.62
C VAL A 483 7.48 -20.64 -8.53
N VAL A 484 7.21 -19.69 -7.62
CA VAL A 484 6.24 -19.85 -6.52
C VAL A 484 4.82 -20.05 -7.08
N VAL A 485 4.36 -19.23 -8.03
CA VAL A 485 3.01 -19.37 -8.61
C VAL A 485 2.84 -20.63 -9.45
N ALA A 486 3.91 -21.09 -10.12
CA ALA A 486 3.90 -22.37 -10.81
C ALA A 486 3.70 -23.52 -9.82
N GLU A 487 4.42 -23.51 -8.69
CA GLU A 487 4.30 -24.55 -7.66
C GLU A 487 2.96 -24.48 -6.91
N LEU A 488 2.43 -23.29 -6.64
CA LEU A 488 1.06 -23.12 -6.15
C LEU A 488 0.03 -23.73 -7.11
N CYS A 489 0.18 -23.53 -8.42
CA CYS A 489 -0.71 -24.16 -9.41
C CYS A 489 -0.60 -25.69 -9.41
N ARG A 490 0.62 -26.25 -9.26
CA ARG A 490 0.82 -27.71 -9.11
C ARG A 490 0.10 -28.23 -7.86
N GLY A 491 0.32 -27.61 -6.70
CA GLY A 491 -0.32 -27.98 -5.43
C GLY A 491 -1.84 -27.81 -5.40
N LEU A 492 -2.37 -26.88 -6.20
CA LEU A 492 -3.81 -26.69 -6.42
C LEU A 492 -4.42 -27.69 -7.43
N GLY A 493 -3.60 -28.48 -8.14
CA GLY A 493 -4.04 -29.38 -9.20
C GLY A 493 -4.56 -28.63 -10.45
N TRP A 494 -4.08 -27.41 -10.69
CA TRP A 494 -4.55 -26.57 -11.79
C TRP A 494 -3.68 -26.76 -13.04
N THR A 495 -4.32 -26.96 -14.19
CA THR A 495 -3.63 -26.96 -15.49
C THR A 495 -3.12 -25.55 -15.78
N PHE A 496 -1.82 -25.34 -15.54
CA PHE A 496 -1.15 -24.07 -15.75
C PHE A 496 0.01 -24.28 -16.73
N LYS A 497 -0.09 -23.64 -17.91
CA LYS A 497 0.91 -23.74 -18.98
C LYS A 497 1.29 -22.33 -19.42
N HIS A 498 2.57 -22.00 -19.35
CA HIS A 498 3.08 -20.71 -19.79
C HIS A 498 4.44 -20.89 -20.47
N LYS A 499 4.74 -20.10 -21.51
CA LYS A 499 5.96 -20.24 -22.35
C LYS A 499 7.28 -20.01 -21.60
N MET A 500 7.21 -19.44 -20.40
CA MET A 500 8.35 -19.14 -19.52
C MET A 500 8.51 -20.15 -18.37
N ILE A 501 7.65 -21.17 -18.29
CA ILE A 501 7.79 -22.28 -17.34
C ILE A 501 8.44 -23.45 -18.09
N PRO A 502 9.62 -23.95 -17.68
CA PRO A 502 10.25 -25.09 -18.34
C PRO A 502 9.38 -26.35 -18.28
N GLU A 503 9.37 -27.14 -19.35
CA GLU A 503 8.74 -28.46 -19.32
C GLU A 503 9.51 -29.38 -18.36
N GLY A 504 8.80 -29.99 -17.42
CA GLY A 504 9.42 -30.83 -16.38
C GLY A 504 10.08 -30.06 -15.24
N GLN A 505 9.88 -28.74 -15.11
CA GLN A 505 10.44 -27.95 -14.02
C GLN A 505 10.15 -28.58 -12.64
N VAL A 506 11.21 -28.78 -11.85
CA VAL A 506 11.15 -29.29 -10.47
C VAL A 506 11.44 -28.14 -9.52
N VAL A 507 10.57 -27.89 -8.55
CA VAL A 507 10.76 -26.85 -7.53
C VAL A 507 11.01 -27.50 -6.19
N GLN A 508 12.11 -27.13 -5.54
CA GLN A 508 12.39 -27.52 -4.17
C GLN A 508 11.78 -26.49 -3.22
N VAL A 509 10.94 -26.97 -2.30
CA VAL A 509 10.27 -26.14 -1.29
C VAL A 509 10.80 -26.53 0.09
N THR A 510 11.53 -25.61 0.74
CA THR A 510 12.12 -25.83 2.06
C THR A 510 11.63 -24.79 3.06
N ARG A 511 11.30 -25.19 4.28
CA ARG A 511 10.99 -24.25 5.36
C ARG A 511 12.26 -23.52 5.79
N THR A 512 12.23 -22.20 5.85
CA THR A 512 13.38 -21.37 6.24
C THR A 512 13.77 -21.65 7.70
N PRO A 513 15.05 -21.92 8.01
CA PRO A 513 15.51 -22.12 9.40
C PRO A 513 15.13 -20.94 10.30
N GLY A 514 14.69 -21.22 11.52
CA GLY A 514 14.29 -20.20 12.51
C GLY A 514 12.90 -19.58 12.31
N PHE A 515 12.21 -19.83 11.18
CA PHE A 515 10.87 -19.30 10.93
C PHE A 515 9.80 -20.40 10.96
N VAL A 516 8.58 -20.09 11.43
CA VAL A 516 7.45 -21.04 11.46
C VAL A 516 6.64 -21.04 10.17
N SER A 517 6.50 -19.86 9.54
CA SER A 517 5.61 -19.63 8.41
C SER A 517 6.31 -19.14 7.14
N ARG A 518 7.62 -19.38 7.00
CA ARG A 518 8.43 -18.95 5.86
C ARG A 518 8.99 -20.16 5.11
N TYR A 519 8.84 -20.14 3.79
CA TYR A 519 9.24 -21.23 2.90
C TYR A 519 10.00 -20.65 1.71
N ASP A 520 11.19 -21.18 1.45
CA ASP A 520 12.03 -20.86 0.31
C ASP A 520 11.73 -21.79 -0.87
N PHE A 521 11.65 -21.21 -2.08
CA PHE A 521 11.35 -21.87 -3.34
C PHE A 521 12.53 -21.71 -4.29
N THR A 522 13.24 -22.81 -4.55
CA THR A 522 14.35 -22.85 -5.51
C THR A 522 13.98 -23.68 -6.73
N ASP A 523 14.35 -23.20 -7.91
CA ASP A 523 14.27 -24.01 -9.12
C ASP A 523 15.40 -25.06 -9.08
N ALA A 524 15.00 -26.33 -9.03
CA ALA A 524 15.87 -27.49 -8.92
C ALA A 524 15.85 -28.33 -10.22
N THR A 525 15.42 -27.73 -11.33
CA THR A 525 15.42 -28.37 -12.66
C THR A 525 16.87 -28.74 -13.05
N PRO A 526 17.15 -30.02 -13.39
CA PRO A 526 18.47 -30.42 -13.88
C PRO A 526 18.84 -29.65 -15.16
N ALA A 527 20.08 -29.16 -15.21
CA ALA A 527 20.63 -28.40 -16.34
C ALA A 527 21.00 -29.29 -17.54
#